data_AF-A0A9E2D9N2-F1
#
_entry.id   AF-A0A9E2D9N2-F1
#
_cell.length_a   1.000
_cell.length_b   1.000
_cell.length_c   1.000
_cell.angle_alpha   90.00
_cell.angle_beta   90.00
_cell.angle_gamma   90.00
#
_symmetry.space_group_name_H-M   'P 1'
#
loop_
_entity.id
_entity.type
_entity.pdbx_description
1 polymer ?
#
loop_
_entity_poly.entity_id
_entity_poly.type
_entity_poly.pdbx_seq_one_letter_code
_entity_poly.pdbx_strand_id
1 'polypeptide(L)'
;MGTDQLDCDAKEYILKQYERLLLHENQFNTHIAEIRKIASAWLLADMGAMAYILKGAQNGVLNPLDQTMILVVGLLGAIGLGVLWIMDRMVYAQLLDATIFLALKMEQEHANELPQIRSTILAYSSYVGSYISAYYYVPVTALVFTSCLFKFNALFAIVAASAICTVMVLASRREKFSDMAALGDDKEFAAYLHDLESAENKIKMNTLLKKISCRTKSKN
;
A
#
# COMPACT_ATOMS: atom_id res chain seq x y z
N MET A 1 9.19 50.18 9.80
CA MET A 1 9.53 49.32 10.96
C MET A 1 8.44 48.34 11.35
N GLY A 2 7.17 48.47 10.93
CA GLY A 2 6.11 47.49 11.28
C GLY A 2 5.88 46.35 10.27
N THR A 3 6.31 46.50 9.01
CA THR A 3 6.08 45.52 7.93
C THR A 3 6.96 44.28 8.05
N ASP A 4 8.21 44.47 8.48
CA ASP A 4 9.21 43.39 8.52
C ASP A 4 8.95 42.41 9.68
N GLN A 5 8.37 42.91 10.78
CA GLN A 5 7.96 42.08 11.92
C GLN A 5 6.79 41.14 11.54
N LEU A 6 5.82 41.68 10.78
CA LEU A 6 4.62 40.97 10.37
C LEU A 6 4.92 39.86 9.36
N ASP A 7 5.90 40.08 8.48
CA ASP A 7 6.42 39.08 7.55
C ASP A 7 7.17 37.94 8.28
N CYS A 8 7.94 38.28 9.32
CA CYS A 8 8.65 37.29 10.13
C CYS A 8 7.67 36.35 10.87
N ASP A 9 6.63 36.90 11.49
CA ASP A 9 5.62 36.14 12.22
C ASP A 9 4.83 35.20 11.30
N ALA A 10 4.53 35.64 10.07
CA ALA A 10 3.82 34.83 9.07
C ALA A 10 4.64 33.61 8.63
N LYS A 11 5.94 33.81 8.38
CA LYS A 11 6.87 32.73 7.99
C LYS A 11 7.04 31.69 9.09
N GLU A 12 7.19 32.13 10.34
CA GLU A 12 7.26 31.22 11.48
C GLU A 12 5.99 30.38 11.61
N TYR A 13 4.82 30.99 11.38
CA TYR A 13 3.55 30.26 11.39
C TYR A 13 3.48 29.18 10.28
N ILE A 14 3.88 29.51 9.05
CA ILE A 14 3.87 28.56 7.92
C ILE A 14 4.81 27.37 8.21
N LEU A 15 6.04 27.65 8.66
CA LEU A 15 7.01 26.62 9.02
C LEU A 15 6.48 25.68 10.10
N LYS A 16 5.79 26.24 11.12
CA LYS A 16 5.18 25.45 12.19
C LYS A 16 4.04 24.56 11.70
N GLN A 17 3.23 25.02 10.73
CA GLN A 17 2.20 24.16 10.12
C GLN A 17 2.83 23.06 9.27
N TYR A 18 3.88 23.39 8.52
CA TYR A 18 4.63 22.43 7.72
C TYR A 18 5.27 21.32 8.59
N GLU A 19 5.84 21.69 9.74
CA GLU A 19 6.38 20.74 10.71
C GLU A 19 5.30 19.79 11.28
N ARG A 20 4.10 20.32 11.56
CA ARG A 20 2.97 19.49 12.02
C ARG A 20 2.53 18.48 10.98
N LEU A 21 2.50 18.86 9.70
CA LEU A 21 2.19 17.92 8.61
C LEU A 21 3.24 16.80 8.52
N LEU A 22 4.52 17.13 8.68
CA LEU A 22 5.59 16.14 8.73
C LEU A 22 5.46 15.18 9.92
N LEU A 23 5.06 15.70 11.09
CA LEU A 23 4.81 14.86 12.27
C LEU A 23 3.68 13.86 12.02
N HIS A 24 2.57 14.30 11.43
CA HIS A 24 1.45 13.42 11.07
C HIS A 24 1.84 12.37 10.04
N GLU A 25 2.62 12.75 9.02
CA GLU A 25 3.16 11.83 8.03
C GLU A 25 3.97 10.70 8.69
N ASN A 26 4.86 11.06 9.62
CA ASN A 26 5.65 10.09 10.39
C ASN A 26 4.81 9.19 11.29
N GLN A 27 3.77 9.74 11.93
CA GLN A 27 2.83 8.97 12.74
C GLN A 27 2.08 7.93 11.89
N PHE A 28 1.54 8.33 10.74
CA PHE A 28 0.86 7.40 9.84
C PHE A 28 1.79 6.33 9.28
N ASN A 29 3.02 6.69 8.90
CA ASN A 29 4.03 5.72 8.48
C ASN A 29 4.35 4.69 9.58
N THR A 30 4.40 5.13 10.84
CA THR A 30 4.61 4.25 11.99
C THR A 30 3.45 3.28 12.15
N HIS A 31 2.20 3.75 12.07
CA HIS A 31 1.02 2.90 12.17
C HIS A 31 0.91 1.88 11.04
N ILE A 32 1.24 2.27 9.81
CA ILE A 32 1.33 1.33 8.66
C ILE A 32 2.33 0.21 8.95
N ALA A 33 3.50 0.55 9.50
CA ALA A 33 4.51 -0.44 9.86
C ALA A 33 4.03 -1.37 10.99
N GLU A 34 3.34 -0.83 12.01
CA GLU A 34 2.75 -1.60 13.11
C GLU A 34 1.68 -2.58 12.62
N ILE A 35 0.78 -2.15 11.74
CA ILE A 35 -0.25 -3.02 11.15
C ILE A 35 0.38 -4.17 10.38
N ARG A 36 1.44 -3.90 9.60
CA ARG A 36 2.15 -4.97 8.87
C ARG A 36 2.81 -5.96 9.82
N LYS A 37 3.34 -5.50 10.95
CA LYS A 37 3.88 -6.39 12.00
C LYS A 37 2.79 -7.28 12.60
N ILE A 38 1.61 -6.72 12.86
CA ILE A 38 0.45 -7.49 13.34
C ILE A 38 0.00 -8.51 12.30
N ALA A 39 -0.03 -8.14 11.01
CA ALA A 39 -0.35 -9.06 9.93
C ALA A 39 0.61 -10.26 9.85
N SER A 40 1.92 -10.03 10.01
CA SER A 40 2.91 -11.12 10.07
C SER A 40 2.70 -12.03 11.28
N ALA A 41 2.40 -11.46 12.45
CA ALA A 41 2.11 -12.23 13.65
C ALA A 41 0.83 -13.06 13.49
N TRP A 42 -0.19 -12.50 12.85
CA TRP A 42 -1.46 -13.18 12.55
C TRP A 42 -1.24 -14.38 11.63
N LEU A 43 -0.48 -14.18 10.56
CA LEU A 43 -0.08 -15.25 9.63
C LEU A 43 0.68 -16.36 10.36
N LEU A 44 1.63 -15.99 11.22
CA LEU A 44 2.42 -16.97 11.98
C LEU A 44 1.53 -17.77 12.95
N ALA A 45 0.57 -17.11 13.60
CA ALA A 45 -0.39 -17.78 14.47
C ALA A 45 -1.26 -18.79 13.69
N ASP A 46 -1.73 -18.41 12.50
CA ASP A 46 -2.53 -19.26 11.63
C ASP A 46 -1.74 -20.49 11.15
N MET A 47 -0.51 -20.28 10.66
CA MET A 47 0.39 -21.38 10.29
C MET A 47 0.74 -22.28 11.48
N GLY A 48 0.93 -21.71 12.66
CA GLY A 48 1.18 -22.46 13.89
C GLY A 48 -0.01 -23.33 14.30
N ALA A 49 -1.23 -22.80 14.18
CA ALA A 49 -2.46 -23.54 14.43
C ALA A 49 -2.64 -24.70 13.44
N MET A 50 -2.41 -24.47 12.14
CA MET A 50 -2.42 -25.52 11.12
C MET A 50 -1.37 -26.59 11.43
N ALA A 51 -0.13 -26.20 11.70
CA ALA A 51 0.96 -27.13 12.01
C ALA A 51 0.66 -27.98 13.26
N TYR A 52 0.03 -27.39 14.28
CA TYR A 52 -0.40 -28.11 15.48
C TYR A 52 -1.44 -29.18 15.17
N ILE A 53 -2.45 -28.86 14.35
CA ILE A 53 -3.46 -29.83 13.91
C ILE A 53 -2.80 -30.95 13.09
N LEU A 54 -1.90 -30.61 12.16
CA LEU A 54 -1.16 -31.60 11.37
C LEU A 54 -0.34 -32.55 12.25
N LYS A 55 0.26 -32.06 13.33
CA LYS A 55 1.03 -32.89 14.28
C LYS A 55 0.15 -33.93 14.99
N GLY A 56 -1.14 -33.66 15.15
CA GLY A 56 -2.11 -34.59 15.74
C GLY A 56 -2.51 -35.76 14.84
N ALA A 57 -2.19 -35.72 13.54
CA ALA A 57 -2.57 -36.75 12.59
C ALA A 57 -1.78 -38.05 12.83
N GLN A 58 -2.44 -39.07 13.37
CA GLN A 58 -1.85 -40.39 13.58
C GLN A 58 -1.66 -41.10 12.23
N ASN A 59 -0.46 -41.65 12.01
CA ASN A 59 -0.09 -42.40 10.79
C ASN A 59 -0.18 -41.61 9.47
N GLY A 60 -0.17 -40.27 9.52
CA GLY A 60 -0.23 -39.41 8.33
C GLY A 60 -1.61 -39.36 7.65
N VAL A 61 -2.63 -39.98 8.26
CA VAL A 61 -4.02 -39.90 7.78
C VAL A 61 -4.73 -38.84 8.61
N LEU A 62 -5.16 -37.75 7.96
CA LEU A 62 -5.98 -36.74 8.62
C LEU A 62 -7.42 -37.23 8.73
N ASN A 63 -8.00 -37.11 9.93
CA ASN A 63 -9.43 -37.32 10.09
C ASN A 63 -10.22 -36.22 9.37
N PRO A 64 -11.46 -36.50 8.93
CA PRO A 64 -12.30 -35.50 8.26
C PRO A 64 -12.58 -34.27 9.15
N LEU A 65 -12.53 -34.44 10.47
CA LEU A 65 -12.66 -33.35 11.44
C LEU A 65 -11.43 -32.44 11.44
N ASP A 66 -10.22 -33.01 11.42
CA ASP A 66 -8.95 -32.25 11.35
C ASP A 66 -8.84 -31.45 10.04
N GLN A 67 -9.22 -32.05 8.92
CA GLN A 67 -9.31 -31.37 7.62
C GLN A 67 -10.26 -30.17 7.67
N THR A 68 -11.41 -30.33 8.34
CA THR A 68 -12.40 -29.26 8.49
C THR A 68 -11.88 -28.15 9.39
N MET A 69 -11.14 -28.50 10.46
CA MET A 69 -10.49 -27.51 11.33
C MET A 69 -9.41 -26.72 10.58
N ILE A 70 -8.57 -27.35 9.77
CA ILE A 70 -7.56 -26.66 8.94
C ILE A 70 -8.22 -25.71 7.93
N LEU A 71 -9.34 -26.13 7.34
CA LEU A 71 -10.13 -25.28 6.45
C LEU A 71 -10.64 -24.03 7.18
N VAL A 72 -11.26 -24.21 8.35
CA VAL A 72 -11.82 -23.11 9.16
C VAL A 72 -10.71 -22.17 9.64
N VAL A 73 -9.60 -22.71 10.14
CA VAL A 73 -8.45 -21.94 10.60
C VAL A 73 -7.91 -21.06 9.48
N GLY A 74 -7.57 -21.62 8.31
CA GLY A 74 -7.02 -20.78 7.23
C GLY A 74 -8.01 -19.83 6.59
N LEU A 75 -9.32 -20.12 6.62
CA LEU A 75 -10.33 -19.12 6.26
C LEU A 75 -10.36 -17.96 7.26
N LEU A 76 -10.26 -18.23 8.57
CA LEU A 76 -10.15 -17.19 9.60
C LEU A 76 -8.83 -16.41 9.47
N GLY A 77 -7.73 -17.08 9.17
CA GLY A 77 -6.44 -16.46 8.85
C GLY A 77 -6.55 -15.51 7.66
N ALA A 78 -7.14 -15.97 6.56
CA ALA A 78 -7.37 -15.19 5.35
C ALA A 78 -8.30 -13.98 5.59
N ILE A 79 -9.40 -14.18 6.34
CA ILE A 79 -10.32 -13.09 6.72
C ILE A 79 -9.61 -12.05 7.57
N GLY A 80 -8.87 -12.48 8.61
CA GLY A 80 -8.12 -11.57 9.48
C GLY A 80 -7.09 -10.75 8.71
N LEU A 81 -6.33 -11.38 7.81
CA LEU A 81 -5.42 -10.68 6.90
C LEU A 81 -6.15 -9.72 5.95
N GLY A 82 -7.33 -10.11 5.45
CA GLY A 82 -8.17 -9.26 4.62
C GLY A 82 -8.64 -8.00 5.36
N VAL A 83 -9.06 -8.12 6.60
CA VAL A 83 -9.47 -6.97 7.45
C VAL A 83 -8.28 -6.06 7.72
N LEU A 84 -7.12 -6.61 8.09
CA LEU A 84 -5.90 -5.82 8.30
C LEU A 84 -5.46 -5.11 7.01
N TRP A 85 -5.63 -5.76 5.87
CA TRP A 85 -5.34 -5.18 4.57
C TRP A 85 -6.27 -3.99 4.23
N ILE A 86 -7.57 -4.12 4.51
CA ILE A 86 -8.54 -3.02 4.35
C ILE A 86 -8.16 -1.84 5.24
N MET A 87 -7.81 -2.09 6.51
CA MET A 87 -7.36 -1.03 7.42
C MET A 87 -6.09 -0.33 6.90
N ASP A 88 -5.06 -1.10 6.52
CA ASP A 88 -3.80 -0.55 6.00
C ASP A 88 -4.04 0.32 4.75
N ARG A 89 -4.83 -0.18 3.79
CA ARG A 89 -5.02 0.47 2.49
C ARG A 89 -6.10 1.56 2.46
N MET A 90 -7.26 1.30 3.05
CA MET A 90 -8.39 2.22 2.93
C MET A 90 -8.34 3.31 3.99
N VAL A 91 -7.78 3.04 5.17
CA VAL A 91 -7.75 4.05 6.23
C VAL A 91 -6.40 4.76 6.24
N TYR A 92 -5.33 4.03 6.57
CA TYR A 92 -4.03 4.67 6.83
C TYR A 92 -3.37 5.19 5.56
N ALA A 93 -3.40 4.43 4.48
CA ALA A 93 -2.80 4.88 3.24
C ALA A 93 -3.58 6.06 2.62
N GLN A 94 -4.90 6.17 2.81
CA GLN A 94 -5.67 7.33 2.36
C GLN A 94 -5.42 8.57 3.23
N LEU A 95 -5.30 8.41 4.55
CA LEU A 95 -4.94 9.50 5.46
C LEU A 95 -3.54 10.03 5.15
N LEU A 96 -2.58 9.13 4.92
CA LEU A 96 -1.22 9.48 4.53
C LEU A 96 -1.23 10.26 3.21
N ASP A 97 -1.91 9.72 2.19
CA ASP A 97 -2.08 10.38 0.89
C ASP A 97 -2.67 11.80 1.04
N ALA A 98 -3.71 11.96 1.87
CA ALA A 98 -4.33 13.27 2.12
C ALA A 98 -3.39 14.25 2.81
N THR A 99 -2.59 13.79 3.78
CA THR A 99 -1.58 14.65 4.42
C THR A 99 -0.46 15.06 3.47
N ILE A 100 0.01 14.14 2.63
CA ILE A 100 1.02 14.42 1.61
C ILE A 100 0.46 15.42 0.60
N PHE A 101 -0.79 15.25 0.18
CA PHE A 101 -1.48 16.16 -0.73
C PHE A 101 -1.54 17.58 -0.17
N LEU A 102 -1.97 17.73 1.08
CA LEU A 102 -2.05 19.03 1.74
C LEU A 102 -0.67 19.69 1.89
N ALA A 103 0.35 18.90 2.23
CA ALA A 103 1.72 19.38 2.32
C ALA A 103 2.28 19.80 0.95
N LEU A 104 1.95 19.07 -0.11
CA LEU A 104 2.36 19.39 -1.48
C LEU A 104 1.70 20.67 -1.99
N LYS A 105 0.43 20.90 -1.62
CA LYS A 105 -0.25 22.18 -1.86
C LYS A 105 0.45 23.34 -1.15
N MET A 106 0.81 23.16 0.13
CA MET A 106 1.55 24.16 0.89
C MET A 106 2.95 24.45 0.29
N GLU A 107 3.67 23.41 -0.15
CA GLU A 107 4.96 23.54 -0.85
C GLU A 107 4.83 24.30 -2.17
N GLN A 108 3.73 24.12 -2.91
CA GLN A 108 3.47 24.84 -4.16
C GLN A 108 3.12 26.31 -3.91
N GLU A 109 2.24 26.59 -2.94
CA GLU A 109 1.84 27.96 -2.59
C GLU A 109 3.03 28.80 -2.06
N HIS A 110 3.97 28.16 -1.36
CA HIS A 110 5.13 28.81 -0.74
C HIS A 110 6.47 28.33 -1.32
N ALA A 111 6.53 28.16 -2.66
CA ALA A 111 7.66 27.56 -3.36
C ALA A 111 9.02 28.23 -3.11
N ASN A 112 9.04 29.53 -2.77
CA ASN A 112 10.26 30.28 -2.49
C ASN A 112 10.76 30.12 -1.03
N GLU A 113 9.89 29.70 -0.13
CA GLU A 113 10.15 29.68 1.31
C GLU A 113 10.31 28.26 1.86
N LEU A 114 9.61 27.30 1.27
CA LEU A 114 9.62 25.91 1.71
C LEU A 114 10.43 25.02 0.75
N PRO A 115 11.19 24.04 1.29
CA PRO A 115 11.89 23.07 0.46
C PRO A 115 10.89 22.09 -0.17
N GLN A 116 11.01 21.90 -1.48
CA GLN A 116 10.13 21.03 -2.28
C GLN A 116 10.50 19.54 -2.18
N ILE A 117 10.52 19.01 -0.96
CA ILE A 117 10.97 17.65 -0.68
C ILE A 117 9.95 16.64 -1.23
N ARG A 118 8.64 16.88 -1.05
CA ARG A 118 7.60 15.90 -1.40
C ARG A 118 7.37 15.82 -2.89
N SER A 119 7.40 16.96 -3.61
CA SER A 119 7.33 16.94 -5.08
C SER A 119 8.50 16.17 -5.68
N THR A 120 9.70 16.33 -5.11
CA THR A 120 10.90 15.55 -5.48
C THR A 120 10.68 14.07 -5.21
N ILE A 121 10.25 13.69 -3.99
CA ILE A 121 9.97 12.28 -3.65
C ILE A 121 8.94 11.69 -4.60
N LEU A 122 7.83 12.38 -4.86
CA LEU A 122 6.77 11.91 -5.75
C LEU A 122 7.28 11.68 -7.19
N ALA A 123 8.12 12.59 -7.69
CA ALA A 123 8.73 12.47 -9.02
C ALA A 123 9.67 11.25 -9.15
N TYR A 124 10.32 10.84 -8.05
CA TYR A 124 11.22 9.69 -8.02
C TYR A 124 10.61 8.39 -7.49
N SER A 125 9.50 8.45 -6.74
CA SER A 125 8.86 7.29 -6.10
C SER A 125 8.01 6.50 -7.09
N SER A 126 8.62 6.07 -8.18
CA SER A 126 7.95 5.13 -9.07
C SER A 126 7.84 3.78 -8.33
N TYR A 127 6.62 3.29 -8.13
CA TYR A 127 6.33 1.85 -8.00
C TYR A 127 6.31 1.18 -6.62
N VAL A 128 6.24 1.89 -5.48
CA VAL A 128 6.15 1.20 -4.17
C VAL A 128 4.78 0.52 -3.95
N GLY A 129 3.71 1.09 -4.54
CA GLY A 129 2.34 0.63 -4.31
C GLY A 129 2.04 -0.81 -4.75
N SER A 130 2.72 -1.31 -5.80
CA SER A 130 2.53 -2.66 -6.33
C SER A 130 3.15 -3.72 -5.41
N TYR A 131 4.35 -3.47 -4.88
CA TYR A 131 5.01 -4.36 -3.92
C TYR A 131 4.24 -4.49 -2.60
N ILE A 132 3.71 -3.36 -2.09
CA ILE A 132 2.88 -3.37 -0.88
C ILE A 132 1.63 -4.24 -1.08
N SER A 133 1.03 -4.19 -2.29
CA SER A 133 -0.14 -5.01 -2.58
C SER A 133 0.20 -6.50 -2.58
N ALA A 134 1.32 -6.89 -3.21
CA ALA A 134 1.78 -8.27 -3.28
C ALA A 134 2.02 -8.89 -1.89
N TYR A 135 2.43 -8.09 -0.91
CA TYR A 135 2.65 -8.52 0.47
C TYR A 135 1.42 -9.15 1.12
N TYR A 136 0.21 -8.68 0.79
CA TYR A 136 -1.04 -9.23 1.34
C TYR A 136 -1.69 -10.28 0.42
N TYR A 137 -1.54 -10.15 -0.90
CA TYR A 137 -2.08 -11.14 -1.83
C TYR A 137 -1.44 -12.51 -1.69
N VAL A 138 -0.11 -12.55 -1.63
CA VAL A 138 0.63 -13.82 -1.63
C VAL A 138 0.25 -14.68 -0.42
N PRO A 139 0.20 -14.15 0.82
CA PRO A 139 -0.20 -14.96 1.96
C PRO A 139 -1.67 -15.35 1.97
N VAL A 140 -2.58 -14.44 1.63
CA VAL A 140 -4.02 -14.74 1.62
C VAL A 140 -4.33 -15.84 0.61
N THR A 141 -3.76 -15.75 -0.59
CA THR A 141 -3.92 -16.79 -1.62
C THR A 141 -3.28 -18.11 -1.20
N ALA A 142 -2.10 -18.07 -0.58
CA ALA A 142 -1.46 -19.26 -0.05
C ALA A 142 -2.32 -19.95 1.01
N LEU A 143 -2.89 -19.21 1.97
CA LEU A 143 -3.74 -19.76 3.04
C LEU A 143 -5.04 -20.35 2.48
N VAL A 144 -5.72 -19.65 1.58
CA VAL A 144 -6.94 -20.18 0.93
C VAL A 144 -6.61 -21.44 0.15
N PHE A 145 -5.52 -21.42 -0.61
CA PHE A 145 -5.10 -22.55 -1.41
C PHE A 145 -4.77 -23.77 -0.54
N THR A 146 -3.94 -23.61 0.50
CA THR A 146 -3.59 -24.71 1.40
C THR A 146 -4.84 -25.26 2.10
N SER A 147 -5.68 -24.40 2.67
CA SER A 147 -6.91 -24.82 3.34
C SER A 147 -7.89 -25.55 2.43
N CYS A 148 -8.05 -25.10 1.18
CA CYS A 148 -8.92 -25.78 0.22
C CYS A 148 -8.34 -27.13 -0.23
N LEU A 149 -7.02 -27.26 -0.40
CA LEU A 149 -6.39 -28.52 -0.80
C LEU A 149 -6.62 -29.67 0.20
N PHE A 150 -6.72 -29.37 1.49
CA PHE A 150 -6.92 -30.41 2.51
C PHE A 150 -8.34 -31.00 2.53
N LYS A 151 -9.34 -30.29 2.01
CA LYS A 151 -10.75 -30.72 2.06
C LYS A 151 -11.38 -30.96 0.68
N PHE A 152 -10.99 -30.17 -0.31
CA PHE A 152 -11.59 -30.15 -1.63
C PHE A 152 -10.59 -30.54 -2.73
N ASN A 153 -11.10 -30.80 -3.92
CA ASN A 153 -10.27 -31.05 -5.10
C ASN A 153 -9.45 -29.79 -5.46
N ALA A 154 -8.25 -29.97 -6.01
CA ALA A 154 -7.34 -28.90 -6.39
C ALA A 154 -7.96 -27.86 -7.32
N LEU A 155 -8.89 -28.27 -8.19
CA LEU A 155 -9.60 -27.35 -9.08
C LEU A 155 -10.46 -26.34 -8.31
N PHE A 156 -11.14 -26.76 -7.24
CA PHE A 156 -11.92 -25.85 -6.40
C PHE A 156 -11.02 -24.86 -5.64
N ALA A 157 -9.87 -25.34 -5.14
CA ALA A 157 -8.88 -24.51 -4.48
C ALA A 157 -8.34 -23.40 -5.39
N ILE A 158 -8.05 -23.72 -6.66
CA ILE A 158 -7.58 -22.76 -7.66
C ILE A 158 -8.65 -21.71 -7.95
N VAL A 159 -9.90 -22.14 -8.15
CA VAL A 159 -11.02 -21.22 -8.41
C VAL A 159 -11.24 -20.28 -7.22
N ALA A 160 -11.29 -20.79 -6.00
CA ALA A 160 -11.47 -19.98 -4.79
C ALA A 160 -10.34 -18.96 -4.60
N ALA A 161 -9.07 -19.38 -4.75
CA ALA A 161 -7.92 -18.48 -4.66
C ALA A 161 -7.96 -17.39 -5.74
N SER A 162 -8.33 -17.76 -6.98
CA SER A 162 -8.45 -16.81 -8.09
C SER A 162 -9.56 -15.78 -7.85
N ALA A 163 -10.72 -16.21 -7.34
CA ALA A 163 -11.85 -15.33 -7.03
C ALA A 163 -11.47 -14.31 -5.95
N ILE A 164 -10.84 -14.75 -4.86
CA ILE A 164 -10.38 -13.87 -3.78
C ILE A 164 -9.32 -12.87 -4.30
N CYS A 165 -8.39 -13.34 -5.13
CA CYS A 165 -7.45 -12.47 -5.84
C CYS A 165 -8.18 -11.38 -6.63
N THR A 166 -9.18 -11.74 -7.44
CA THR A 166 -9.91 -10.76 -8.25
C THR A 166 -10.68 -9.76 -7.39
N VAL A 167 -11.34 -10.21 -6.32
CA VAL A 167 -12.07 -9.32 -5.40
C VAL A 167 -11.11 -8.35 -4.72
N MET A 168 -9.97 -8.84 -4.22
CA MET A 168 -8.97 -7.99 -3.60
C MET A 168 -8.30 -7.04 -4.61
N VAL A 169 -8.10 -7.44 -5.87
CA VAL A 169 -7.61 -6.56 -6.96
C VAL A 169 -8.62 -5.47 -7.29
N LEU A 170 -9.89 -5.81 -7.35
CA LEU A 170 -10.96 -4.84 -7.56
C LEU A 170 -11.08 -3.88 -6.38
N ALA A 171 -11.03 -4.38 -5.14
CA ALA A 171 -11.00 -3.55 -3.94
C ALA A 171 -9.72 -2.70 -3.82
N SER A 172 -8.62 -3.14 -4.44
CA SER A 172 -7.35 -2.41 -4.49
C SER A 172 -7.29 -1.33 -5.56
N ARG A 173 -8.29 -1.21 -6.44
CA ARG A 173 -8.35 -0.07 -7.35
C ARG A 173 -8.55 1.20 -6.52
N ARG A 174 -7.42 1.85 -6.20
CA ARG A 174 -7.39 3.21 -5.71
C ARG A 174 -8.07 4.11 -6.74
N GLU A 175 -8.97 4.96 -6.29
CA GLU A 175 -9.25 6.21 -6.99
C GLU A 175 -7.94 6.98 -7.10
N LYS A 176 -7.64 7.48 -8.30
CA LYS A 176 -6.37 8.18 -8.52
C LYS A 176 -6.40 9.50 -7.76
N PHE A 177 -5.24 9.97 -7.32
CA PHE A 177 -5.08 11.32 -6.77
C PHE A 177 -5.66 12.42 -7.68
N SER A 178 -5.62 12.21 -9.00
CA SER A 178 -6.26 13.08 -10.00
C SER A 178 -7.77 13.24 -9.77
N ASP A 179 -8.43 12.17 -9.35
CA ASP A 179 -9.88 12.13 -9.17
C ASP A 179 -10.26 12.88 -7.88
N MET A 180 -9.42 12.80 -6.85
CA MET A 180 -9.56 13.57 -5.61
C MET A 180 -9.31 15.07 -5.83
N ALA A 181 -8.31 15.41 -6.65
CA ALA A 181 -8.02 16.80 -7.00
C ALA A 181 -9.12 17.42 -7.88
N ALA A 182 -9.69 16.64 -8.80
CA ALA A 182 -10.81 17.08 -9.63
C ALA A 182 -12.10 17.34 -8.82
N LEU A 183 -12.20 16.79 -7.61
CA LEU A 183 -13.29 17.09 -6.68
C LEU A 183 -13.09 18.44 -5.96
N GLY A 184 -11.86 18.97 -5.92
CA GLY A 184 -11.56 20.32 -5.45
C GLY A 184 -11.71 21.35 -6.59
N ASP A 185 -12.14 22.57 -6.27
CA ASP A 185 -12.29 23.66 -7.25
C ASP A 185 -10.94 24.21 -7.79
N ASP A 186 -9.82 23.66 -7.31
CA ASP A 186 -8.47 24.13 -7.63
C ASP A 186 -7.94 23.51 -8.94
N LYS A 187 -8.46 23.98 -10.08
CA LYS A 187 -8.03 23.54 -11.43
C LYS A 187 -6.52 23.69 -11.66
N GLU A 188 -5.90 24.69 -11.06
CA GLU A 188 -4.47 24.97 -11.19
C GLU A 188 -3.63 23.90 -10.47
N PHE A 189 -4.09 23.44 -9.31
CA PHE A 189 -3.46 22.34 -8.59
C PHE A 189 -3.65 21.00 -9.34
N ALA A 190 -4.83 20.76 -9.90
CA ALA A 190 -5.08 19.59 -10.74
C ALA A 190 -4.17 19.57 -11.99
N ALA A 191 -3.94 20.72 -12.62
CA ALA A 191 -3.01 20.85 -13.74
C ALA A 191 -1.55 20.56 -13.31
N TYR A 192 -1.13 21.06 -12.14
CA TYR A 192 0.19 20.77 -11.57
C TYR A 192 0.40 19.28 -11.29
N LEU A 193 -0.61 18.61 -10.71
CA LEU A 193 -0.56 17.16 -10.49
C LEU A 193 -0.47 16.37 -11.80
N HIS A 194 -1.21 16.80 -12.82
CA HIS A 194 -1.15 16.17 -14.14
C HIS A 194 0.24 16.32 -14.78
N ASP A 195 0.88 17.48 -14.61
CA ASP A 195 2.26 17.70 -15.07
C ASP A 195 3.28 16.84 -14.30
N LEU A 196 3.09 16.66 -12.98
CA LEU A 196 3.89 15.73 -12.19
C LEU A 196 3.70 14.27 -12.65
N GLU A 197 2.47 13.82 -12.89
CA GLU A 197 2.19 12.46 -13.41
C GLU A 197 2.79 12.27 -14.82
N SER A 198 2.74 13.31 -15.66
CA SER A 198 3.38 13.34 -16.99
C SER A 198 4.90 13.25 -16.91
N ALA A 199 5.52 13.98 -15.98
CA ALA A 199 6.95 13.92 -15.71
C ALA A 199 7.38 12.53 -15.21
N GLU A 200 6.60 11.94 -14.29
CA GLU A 200 6.83 10.56 -13.81
C GLU A 200 6.80 9.56 -14.97
N ASN A 201 5.81 9.67 -15.87
CA ASN A 201 5.69 8.79 -17.03
C ASN A 201 6.85 8.95 -18.02
N LYS A 202 7.36 10.17 -18.22
CA LYS A 202 8.57 10.42 -19.03
C LYS A 202 9.81 9.77 -18.40
N ILE A 203 10.00 9.90 -17.08
CA ILE A 203 11.11 9.27 -16.36
C ILE A 203 11.03 7.74 -16.46
N LYS A 204 9.83 7.17 -16.29
CA LYS A 204 9.58 5.73 -16.49
C LYS A 204 9.97 5.28 -17.90
N MET A 205 9.53 6.01 -18.93
CA MET A 205 9.81 5.67 -20.32
C MET A 205 11.32 5.71 -20.61
N ASN A 206 12.02 6.75 -20.14
CA ASN A 206 13.48 6.85 -20.30
C ASN A 206 14.23 5.74 -19.56
N THR A 207 13.77 5.35 -18.37
CA THR A 207 14.37 4.25 -17.60
C THR A 207 14.16 2.90 -18.28
N LEU A 208 12.97 2.65 -18.86
CA LEU A 208 12.70 1.45 -19.64
C LEU A 208 13.53 1.41 -20.93
N LEU A 209 13.63 2.52 -21.66
CA LEU A 209 14.47 2.63 -22.85
C LEU A 209 15.94 2.35 -22.53
N LYS A 210 16.45 2.84 -21.40
CA LYS A 210 17.80 2.54 -20.93
C LYS A 210 17.99 1.06 -20.61
N LYS A 211 17.03 0.42 -19.92
CA LYS A 211 17.06 -1.03 -19.64
C LYS A 211 17.04 -1.85 -20.94
N ILE A 212 16.21 -1.48 -21.91
CA ILE A 212 16.13 -2.15 -23.22
C ILE A 212 17.45 -2.01 -23.96
N SER A 213 18.02 -0.80 -24.04
CA SER A 213 19.31 -0.53 -24.68
C SER A 213 20.46 -1.34 -24.07
N CYS A 214 20.53 -1.43 -22.74
CA CYS A 214 21.51 -2.28 -22.05
C CYS A 214 21.32 -3.78 -22.34
N ARG A 215 20.07 -4.26 -22.44
CA ARG A 215 19.78 -5.68 -22.74
C ARG A 215 20.16 -6.06 -24.18
N THR A 216 20.02 -5.14 -25.13
CA THR A 216 20.42 -5.36 -26.53
C THR A 216 21.94 -5.39 -26.69
N LYS A 217 22.68 -4.53 -25.96
CA LYS A 217 24.15 -4.54 -25.97
C LYS A 217 24.78 -5.81 -25.36
N SER A 218 24.09 -6.49 -24.45
CA SER A 218 24.61 -7.72 -23.81
C SER A 218 24.49 -8.98 -24.68
N LYS A 219 23.82 -8.90 -25.85
CA LYS A 219 23.59 -10.05 -26.74
C LYS A 219 24.48 -10.05 -27.99
N ASN A 220 25.25 -8.99 -28.21
CA ASN A 220 26.23 -8.87 -29.29
C ASN A 220 27.64 -8.90 -28.69
#